data_AF-A0A2R6FWJ1-F1
#
_entry.id   AF-A0A2R6FWJ1-F1
#
_cell.length_a   1.000
_cell.length_b   1.000
_cell.length_c   1.000
_cell.angle_alpha   90.00
_cell.angle_beta   90.00
_cell.angle_gamma   90.00
#
_symmetry.space_group_name_H-M   'P 1'
#
loop_
_entity.id
_entity.type
_entity.pdbx_description
1 polymer ?
#
loop_
_entity_poly.entity_id
_entity_poly.type
_entity_poly.pdbx_seq_one_letter_code
_entity_poly.pdbx_strand_id
1 'polypeptide(L)'
;MHTEGRFSPETIAAAEERFDALGPTAQTVVREVATAMEFDKAEYDERVTNEVVERARNALFASSLAVQVGSREEFDDWCEDHPDYEVTVAGNENVGRVAWHAAPFADRAVAATFAEEERAAVETLRRQAFGRLYRDRF
;
A
#
# COMPACT_ATOMS: atom_id res chain seq x y z
N MET A 1 7.96 18.38 2.04
CA MET A 1 7.04 17.24 2.22
C MET A 1 5.75 17.40 1.41
N HIS A 2 5.20 16.31 0.88
CA HIS A 2 3.82 16.20 0.38
C HIS A 2 3.25 14.79 0.65
N THR A 3 1.93 14.61 0.47
CA THR A 3 1.26 13.32 0.69
C THR A 3 0.70 12.75 -0.61
N GLU A 4 1.04 11.50 -0.91
CA GLU A 4 0.49 10.70 -2.00
C GLU A 4 -0.58 9.73 -1.49
N GLY A 5 -1.76 9.72 -2.11
CA GLY A 5 -2.91 8.94 -1.60
C GLY A 5 -3.61 9.63 -0.43
N ARG A 6 -4.56 8.95 0.22
CA ARG A 6 -5.42 9.59 1.24
C ARG A 6 -5.78 8.71 2.44
N PHE A 7 -5.54 7.41 2.38
CA PHE A 7 -6.01 6.49 3.41
C PHE A 7 -4.92 6.19 4.44
N SER A 8 -5.12 6.65 5.68
CA SER A 8 -4.26 6.36 6.82
C SER A 8 -5.12 5.88 8.00
N PRO A 9 -5.42 4.58 8.09
CA PRO A 9 -6.33 4.08 9.11
C PRO A 9 -5.72 4.17 10.51
N GLU A 10 -6.43 4.79 11.44
CA GLU A 10 -6.02 4.86 12.86
C GLU A 10 -6.32 3.56 13.64
N THR A 11 -7.20 2.70 13.10
CA THR A 11 -7.62 1.45 13.74
C THR A 11 -7.61 0.28 12.76
N ILE A 12 -7.45 -0.94 13.27
CA ILE A 12 -7.57 -2.17 12.48
C ILE A 12 -8.97 -2.28 11.86
N ALA A 13 -10.02 -1.98 12.61
CA ALA A 13 -11.40 -2.03 12.13
C ALA A 13 -11.64 -1.12 10.92
N ALA A 14 -11.07 0.10 10.92
CA ALA A 14 -11.16 1.00 9.78
C ALA A 14 -10.40 0.45 8.55
N ALA A 15 -9.27 -0.22 8.77
CA ALA A 15 -8.52 -0.89 7.70
C ALA A 15 -9.32 -2.07 7.12
N GLU A 16 -9.91 -2.91 7.97
CA GLU A 16 -10.77 -4.04 7.59
C GLU A 16 -12.00 -3.57 6.81
N GLU A 17 -12.74 -2.59 7.33
CA GLU A 17 -13.92 -2.02 6.66
C GLU A 17 -13.57 -1.50 5.26
N ARG A 18 -12.46 -0.76 5.14
CA ARG A 18 -11.99 -0.25 3.86
C ARG A 18 -11.60 -1.38 2.92
N PHE A 19 -10.92 -2.41 3.43
CA PHE A 19 -10.54 -3.57 2.65
C PHE A 19 -11.79 -4.29 2.14
N ASP A 20 -12.79 -4.55 2.99
CA ASP A 20 -14.09 -5.17 2.66
C ASP A 20 -14.86 -4.41 1.59
N ALA A 21 -14.92 -3.09 1.71
CA ALA A 21 -15.56 -2.24 0.70
C ALA A 21 -14.91 -2.36 -0.70
N LEU A 22 -13.66 -2.80 -0.80
CA LEU A 22 -12.96 -2.96 -2.09
C LEU A 22 -13.27 -4.27 -2.81
N GLY A 23 -13.87 -5.27 -2.16
CA GLY A 23 -14.17 -6.57 -2.76
C GLY A 23 -14.95 -6.48 -4.10
N PRO A 24 -16.14 -5.84 -4.11
CA PRO A 24 -16.92 -5.69 -5.35
C PRO A 24 -16.21 -4.86 -6.43
N THR A 25 -15.41 -3.86 -6.02
CA THR A 25 -14.62 -3.04 -6.95
C THR A 25 -13.54 -3.89 -7.61
N ALA A 26 -12.81 -4.69 -6.84
CA ALA A 26 -11.77 -5.58 -7.35
C ALA A 26 -12.33 -6.59 -8.35
N GLN A 27 -13.47 -7.21 -8.03
CA GLN A 27 -14.13 -8.15 -8.92
C GLN A 27 -14.54 -7.49 -10.24
N THR A 28 -15.08 -6.27 -10.18
CA THR A 28 -15.47 -5.50 -11.36
C THR A 28 -14.25 -5.17 -12.22
N VAL A 29 -13.16 -4.67 -11.62
CA VAL A 29 -11.92 -4.37 -12.36
C VAL A 29 -11.38 -5.61 -13.07
N VAL A 30 -11.29 -6.75 -12.38
CA VAL A 30 -10.79 -7.99 -12.99
C VAL A 30 -11.70 -8.45 -14.14
N ARG A 31 -13.01 -8.30 -13.99
CA ARG A 31 -13.98 -8.63 -15.05
C ARG A 31 -13.82 -7.76 -16.29
N GLU A 32 -13.64 -6.46 -16.13
CA GLU A 32 -13.43 -5.54 -17.25
C GLU A 32 -12.10 -5.84 -17.97
N VAL A 33 -11.04 -6.17 -17.22
CA VAL A 33 -9.76 -6.59 -17.80
C VAL A 33 -9.90 -7.89 -18.59
N ALA A 34 -10.57 -8.91 -18.03
CA ALA A 34 -10.79 -10.18 -18.74
C ALA A 34 -11.64 -10.00 -20.01
N THR A 35 -12.66 -9.12 -19.95
CA THR A 35 -13.47 -8.74 -21.11
C THR A 35 -12.62 -8.08 -22.19
N ALA A 36 -11.73 -7.15 -21.82
CA ALA A 36 -10.81 -6.51 -22.76
C ALA A 36 -9.78 -7.48 -23.36
N MET A 37 -9.51 -8.60 -22.69
CA MET A 37 -8.69 -9.70 -23.18
C MET A 37 -9.50 -10.73 -23.99
N GLU A 38 -10.79 -10.48 -24.22
CA GLU A 38 -11.69 -11.34 -24.99
C GLU A 38 -11.87 -12.76 -24.41
N PHE A 39 -11.70 -12.92 -23.08
CA PHE A 39 -11.94 -14.20 -22.42
C PHE A 39 -13.39 -14.62 -22.60
N ASP A 40 -13.59 -15.85 -23.07
CA ASP A 40 -14.91 -16.47 -23.04
C ASP A 40 -15.27 -16.92 -21.62
N LYS A 41 -16.49 -17.45 -21.45
CA LYS A 41 -16.95 -17.87 -20.13
C LYS A 41 -16.09 -18.99 -19.52
N ALA A 42 -15.68 -19.97 -20.33
CA ALA A 42 -14.91 -21.11 -19.81
C ALA A 42 -13.52 -20.66 -19.38
N GLU A 43 -12.87 -19.81 -20.19
CA GLU A 43 -11.57 -19.23 -19.87
C GLU A 43 -11.64 -18.30 -18.66
N TYR A 44 -12.71 -17.49 -18.54
CA TYR A 44 -12.95 -16.66 -17.36
C TYR A 44 -13.07 -17.51 -16.10
N ASP A 45 -13.92 -18.54 -16.11
CA ASP A 45 -14.16 -19.40 -14.95
C ASP A 45 -12.89 -20.19 -14.55
N GLU A 46 -12.02 -20.53 -15.50
CA GLU A 46 -10.73 -21.21 -15.23
C GLU A 46 -9.66 -20.24 -14.68
N ARG A 47 -9.52 -19.06 -15.28
CA ARG A 47 -8.38 -18.16 -15.02
C ARG A 47 -8.67 -17.09 -13.98
N VAL A 48 -9.91 -16.64 -13.85
CA VAL A 48 -10.32 -15.60 -12.89
C VAL A 48 -10.70 -16.26 -11.57
N THR A 49 -9.69 -16.71 -10.85
CA THR A 49 -9.86 -17.33 -9.54
C THR A 49 -10.10 -16.29 -8.44
N ASN A 50 -10.53 -16.76 -7.26
CA ASN A 50 -10.61 -15.91 -6.07
C ASN A 50 -9.26 -15.25 -5.74
N GLU A 51 -8.14 -15.96 -5.94
CA GLU A 51 -6.81 -15.37 -5.72
C GLU A 51 -6.57 -14.17 -6.65
N VAL A 52 -6.99 -14.22 -7.92
CA VAL A 52 -6.83 -13.08 -8.85
C VAL A 52 -7.60 -11.85 -8.33
N VAL A 53 -8.83 -12.05 -7.86
CA VAL A 53 -9.66 -10.97 -7.30
C VAL A 53 -9.05 -10.44 -5.99
N GLU A 54 -8.54 -11.31 -5.13
CA GLU A 54 -7.83 -10.91 -3.90
C GLU A 54 -6.57 -10.10 -4.20
N ARG A 55 -5.77 -10.48 -5.20
CA ARG A 55 -4.58 -9.71 -5.62
C ARG A 55 -4.97 -8.32 -6.12
N ALA A 56 -6.06 -8.21 -6.88
CA ALA A 56 -6.58 -6.91 -7.33
C ALA A 56 -7.05 -6.07 -6.14
N ARG A 57 -7.77 -6.67 -5.19
CA ARG A 57 -8.22 -6.01 -3.95
C ARG A 57 -7.04 -5.50 -3.10
N ASN A 58 -6.02 -6.33 -2.93
CA ASN A 58 -4.78 -5.98 -2.23
C ASN A 58 -4.08 -4.78 -2.90
N ALA A 59 -4.01 -4.77 -4.23
CA ALA A 59 -3.43 -3.67 -4.98
C ALA A 59 -4.24 -2.38 -4.85
N LEU A 60 -5.57 -2.45 -4.89
CA LEU A 60 -6.47 -1.31 -4.68
C LEU A 60 -6.37 -0.73 -3.27
N PHE A 61 -6.25 -1.60 -2.26
CA PHE A 61 -6.06 -1.15 -0.88
C PHE A 61 -4.72 -0.45 -0.73
N ALA A 62 -3.63 -1.11 -1.16
CA ALA A 62 -2.27 -0.57 -1.10
C ALA A 62 -2.16 0.77 -1.83
N SER A 63 -2.76 0.91 -3.03
CA SER A 63 -2.73 2.15 -3.81
C SER A 63 -3.46 3.31 -3.14
N SER A 64 -4.42 3.03 -2.25
CA SER A 64 -5.15 4.06 -1.52
C SER A 64 -4.38 4.63 -0.33
N LEU A 65 -3.38 3.91 0.17
CA LEU A 65 -2.61 4.29 1.37
C LEU A 65 -1.96 5.66 1.18
N ALA A 66 -2.12 6.50 2.20
CA ALA A 66 -1.45 7.77 2.33
C ALA A 66 0.04 7.54 2.59
N VAL A 67 0.87 8.12 1.75
CA VAL A 67 2.32 8.03 1.82
C VAL A 67 2.85 9.44 1.94
N GLN A 68 3.59 9.72 3.01
CA GLN A 68 4.34 10.96 3.12
C GLN A 68 5.61 10.84 2.28
N VAL A 69 5.94 11.90 1.55
CA VAL A 69 7.14 11.99 0.71
C VAL A 69 7.88 13.26 1.08
N GLY A 70 9.13 13.10 1.49
CA GLY A 70 9.92 14.19 2.04
C GLY A 70 11.42 13.96 1.94
N SER A 71 12.17 14.91 2.49
CA SER A 71 13.61 14.77 2.70
C SER A 71 13.91 13.74 3.80
N ARG A 72 15.18 13.37 3.92
CA ARG A 72 15.66 12.54 5.03
C ARG A 72 15.47 13.23 6.38
N GLU A 73 15.75 14.53 6.45
CA GLU A 73 15.54 15.35 7.66
C GLU A 73 14.06 15.35 8.08
N GLU A 74 13.12 15.56 7.14
CA GLU A 74 11.68 15.51 7.44
C GLU A 74 11.22 14.13 7.96
N PHE A 75 11.87 13.05 7.53
CA PHE A 75 11.60 11.70 8.01
C PHE A 75 12.23 11.42 9.37
N ASP A 76 13.46 11.90 9.60
CA ASP A 76 14.16 11.75 10.87
C ASP A 76 13.41 12.53 11.97
N ASP A 77 12.98 13.77 11.70
CA ASP A 77 12.09 14.56 12.58
C ASP A 77 10.80 13.80 12.91
N TRP A 78 10.17 13.18 11.90
CA TRP A 78 8.96 12.37 12.12
C TRP A 78 9.23 11.17 13.04
N CYS A 79 10.40 10.53 12.93
CA CYS A 79 10.78 9.43 13.81
C CYS A 79 11.04 9.90 15.25
N GLU A 80 11.63 11.09 15.44
CA GLU A 80 11.83 11.68 16.76
C GLU A 80 10.50 11.99 17.48
N ASP A 81 9.49 12.43 16.73
CA ASP A 81 8.13 12.65 17.23
C ASP A 81 7.38 11.33 17.53
N HIS A 82 7.85 10.19 17.00
CA HIS A 82 7.22 8.86 17.14
C HIS A 82 8.22 7.82 17.67
N PRO A 83 8.80 8.01 18.87
CA PRO A 83 9.88 7.17 19.38
C PRO A 83 9.44 5.72 19.67
N ASP A 84 8.14 5.50 19.87
CA ASP A 84 7.58 4.18 20.15
C ASP A 84 7.33 3.35 18.88
N TYR A 85 7.51 3.93 17.68
CA TYR A 85 7.19 3.25 16.43
C TYR A 85 8.33 2.31 16.00
N GLU A 86 8.00 1.06 15.67
CA GLU A 86 8.92 0.17 14.96
C GLU A 86 8.93 0.56 13.47
N VAL A 87 10.01 1.20 13.04
CA VAL A 87 10.18 1.69 11.67
C VAL A 87 11.06 0.74 10.84
N THR A 88 10.49 0.21 9.75
CA THR A 88 11.25 -0.56 8.76
C THR A 88 11.63 0.31 7.58
N VAL A 89 12.92 0.56 7.39
CA VAL A 89 13.44 1.35 6.25
C VAL A 89 14.00 0.41 5.17
N ALA A 90 13.55 0.56 3.93
CA ALA A 90 14.09 -0.12 2.77
C ALA A 90 14.86 0.86 1.87
N GLY A 91 16.09 0.49 1.48
CA GLY A 91 16.90 1.26 0.52
C GLY A 91 18.28 1.61 1.07
N ASN A 92 18.81 2.76 0.65
CA ASN A 92 20.17 3.19 0.94
C ASN A 92 20.14 4.43 1.85
N GLU A 93 20.90 4.36 2.94
CA GLU A 93 21.01 5.42 3.94
C GLU A 93 21.59 6.74 3.40
N ASN A 94 22.37 6.69 2.31
CA ASN A 94 23.02 7.84 1.69
C ASN A 94 22.09 8.62 0.73
N VAL A 95 20.82 8.26 0.67
CA VAL A 95 19.84 8.83 -0.25
C VAL A 95 18.95 9.82 0.51
N GLY A 96 18.89 11.06 0.00
CA GLY A 96 18.31 12.19 0.71
C GLY A 96 16.78 12.31 0.67
N ARG A 97 16.05 11.45 -0.04
CA ARG A 97 14.58 11.46 -0.07
C ARG A 97 14.00 10.16 0.45
N VAL A 98 12.89 10.28 1.17
CA VAL A 98 12.21 9.18 1.84
C VAL A 98 10.71 9.27 1.59
N ALA A 99 10.10 8.13 1.32
CA ALA A 99 8.65 7.96 1.34
C ALA A 99 8.29 7.05 2.51
N TRP A 100 7.28 7.37 3.31
CA TRP A 100 6.89 6.55 4.46
C TRP A 100 5.38 6.49 4.67
N HIS A 101 4.94 5.40 5.28
CA HIS A 101 3.56 5.16 5.68
C HIS A 101 3.54 4.60 7.10
N ALA A 102 2.74 5.22 7.95
CA ALA A 102 2.53 4.82 9.33
C ALA A 102 1.19 4.09 9.49
N ALA A 103 1.17 3.09 10.35
CA ALA A 103 -0.02 2.38 10.81
C ALA A 103 -0.17 2.61 12.32
N PRO A 104 -0.89 3.66 12.75
CA PRO A 104 -0.99 4.03 14.16
C PRO A 104 -1.56 2.93 15.06
N PHE A 105 -2.46 2.10 14.55
CA PHE A 105 -3.04 0.98 15.30
C PHE A 105 -2.03 -0.08 15.75
N ALA A 106 -0.81 -0.06 15.21
CA ALA A 106 0.23 -1.04 15.48
C ALA A 106 1.55 -0.42 15.93
N ASP A 107 1.63 0.91 16.08
CA ASP A 107 2.87 1.64 16.35
C ASP A 107 4.00 1.23 15.40
N ARG A 108 3.69 1.17 14.10
CA ARG A 108 4.62 0.69 13.06
C ARG A 108 4.62 1.61 11.86
N ALA A 109 5.77 1.73 11.23
CA ALA A 109 5.89 2.42 9.94
C ALA A 109 6.82 1.66 8.99
N VAL A 110 6.57 1.86 7.70
CA VAL A 110 7.44 1.39 6.63
C VAL A 110 7.91 2.62 5.86
N ALA A 111 9.19 2.65 5.51
CA ALA A 111 9.81 3.72 4.74
C ALA A 111 10.64 3.16 3.58
N ALA A 112 10.77 3.93 2.51
CA ALA A 112 11.56 3.62 1.34
C ALA A 112 12.35 4.85 0.91
N THR A 113 13.68 4.71 0.82
CA THR A 113 14.56 5.80 0.35
C THR A 113 14.66 5.79 -1.17
N PHE A 114 14.73 6.95 -1.83
CA PHE A 114 14.86 7.03 -3.29
C PHE A 114 15.62 8.27 -3.78
N ALA A 115 16.33 8.13 -4.90
CA ALA A 115 17.10 9.25 -5.46
C ALA A 115 16.20 10.14 -6.33
N GLU A 116 15.81 9.68 -7.53
CA GLU A 116 15.01 10.47 -8.48
C GLU A 116 13.62 9.84 -8.75
N GLU A 117 13.50 8.52 -8.60
CA GLU A 117 12.31 7.74 -8.96
C GLU A 117 11.24 7.71 -7.87
N GLU A 118 10.66 8.87 -7.57
CA GLU A 118 9.66 9.05 -6.50
C GLU A 118 8.44 8.12 -6.67
N ARG A 119 7.84 8.11 -7.87
CA ARG A 119 6.64 7.31 -8.13
C ARG A 119 6.89 5.81 -7.89
N ALA A 120 8.02 5.30 -8.36
CA ALA A 120 8.39 3.90 -8.17
C ALA A 120 8.62 3.58 -6.68
N ALA A 121 9.20 4.52 -5.93
CA ALA A 121 9.40 4.39 -4.49
C ALA A 121 8.07 4.34 -3.74
N VAL A 122 7.12 5.23 -4.04
CA VAL A 122 5.78 5.25 -3.44
C VAL A 122 5.02 3.96 -3.75
N GLU A 123 5.03 3.49 -5.00
CA GLU A 123 4.36 2.23 -5.37
C GLU A 123 4.98 1.02 -4.67
N THR A 124 6.31 0.98 -4.56
CA THR A 124 7.03 -0.09 -3.85
C THR A 124 6.72 -0.07 -2.37
N LEU A 125 6.76 1.12 -1.76
CA LEU A 125 6.43 1.33 -0.35
C LEU A 125 5.02 0.82 -0.04
N ARG A 126 4.02 1.19 -0.84
CA ARG A 126 2.63 0.76 -0.64
C ARG A 126 2.48 -0.75 -0.64
N ARG A 127 3.17 -1.46 -1.54
CA ARG A 127 3.18 -2.92 -1.57
C ARG A 127 3.81 -3.52 -0.31
N GLN A 128 4.92 -2.93 0.16
CA GLN A 128 5.58 -3.35 1.39
C GLN A 128 4.73 -3.08 2.63
N ALA A 129 4.13 -1.88 2.72
CA ALA A 129 3.22 -1.49 3.79
C ALA A 129 2.05 -2.47 3.88
N PHE A 130 1.38 -2.76 2.76
CA PHE A 130 0.32 -3.77 2.71
C PHE A 130 0.81 -5.12 3.24
N GLY A 131 1.92 -5.63 2.72
CA GLY A 131 2.45 -6.94 3.10
C GLY A 131 2.88 -7.05 4.56
N ARG A 132 3.36 -5.97 5.18
CA ARG A 132 3.94 -5.98 6.54
C ARG A 132 2.98 -5.56 7.64
N LEU A 133 2.06 -4.65 7.33
CA LEU A 133 1.19 -3.99 8.32
C LEU A 133 -0.25 -4.51 8.27
N TYR A 134 -0.70 -4.99 7.10
CA TYR A 134 -2.12 -5.26 6.85
C TYR A 134 -2.42 -6.71 6.48
N ARG A 135 -1.58 -7.38 5.67
CA ARG A 135 -1.89 -8.72 5.13
C ARG A 135 -2.22 -9.78 6.19
N ASP A 136 -1.56 -9.76 7.34
CA ASP A 136 -1.79 -10.76 8.40
C ASP A 136 -2.91 -10.33 9.37
N ARG A 137 -3.64 -9.23 9.06
CA ARG A 137 -4.75 -8.72 9.86
C ARG A 137 -6.12 -9.13 9.31
N PHE A 138 -6.23 -9.46 8.02
CA PHE A 138 -7.46 -9.88 7.36
C PHE A 138 -7.21 -10.84 6.18
#